data_AF-A0A1Q8A9A7-F1
#
_entry.id   AF-A0A1Q8A9A7-F1
#
_cell.length_a   1.000
_cell.length_b   1.000
_cell.length_c   1.000
_cell.angle_alpha   90.00
_cell.angle_beta   90.00
_cell.angle_gamma   90.00
#
_symmetry.space_group_name_H-M   'P 1'
#
loop_
_entity.id
_entity.type
_entity.pdbx_description
1 polymer ?
#
loop_
_entity_poly.entity_id
_entity_poly.type
_entity_poly.pdbx_seq_one_letter_code
_entity_poly.pdbx_strand_id
1 'polypeptide(L)'
;MPKMERIPINTRVCDLCDDGVTDEKHIVTKSFVLTDWGVICVECWDKRLVHPEEFLVMMVYIKALKIDDKWIRCPLVFINLEERRH
;
A
#
# COMPACT_ATOMS: atom_id res chain seq x y z
N MET A 1 8.56 -24.90 -0.51
CA MET A 1 8.55 -23.64 0.28
C MET A 1 8.15 -22.58 -0.73
N PRO A 2 7.09 -21.78 -0.48
CA PRO A 2 6.64 -20.81 -1.47
C PRO A 2 7.79 -19.87 -1.82
N LYS A 3 8.04 -19.71 -3.12
CA LYS A 3 9.10 -18.86 -3.64
C LYS A 3 8.71 -17.39 -3.38
N MET A 4 9.43 -16.71 -2.48
CA MET A 4 9.28 -15.27 -2.30
C MET A 4 10.02 -14.57 -3.43
N GLU A 5 9.28 -13.96 -4.35
CA GLU A 5 9.84 -13.07 -5.37
C GLU A 5 9.68 -11.62 -4.91
N ARG A 6 10.79 -10.88 -4.88
CA ARG A 6 10.81 -9.45 -4.54
C ARG A 6 10.68 -8.65 -5.83
N ILE A 7 9.51 -8.07 -6.06
CA ILE A 7 9.25 -7.24 -7.24
C ILE A 7 9.50 -5.77 -6.87
N PRO A 8 10.34 -5.03 -7.62
CA PRO A 8 10.47 -3.59 -7.46
C PRO A 8 9.11 -2.93 -7.63
N ILE A 9 8.74 -2.08 -6.67
CA ILE A 9 7.46 -1.41 -6.72
C ILE A 9 7.68 -0.08 -7.42
N ASN A 10 7.27 -0.05 -8.68
CA ASN A 10 7.24 1.21 -9.40
C ASN A 10 6.06 2.06 -8.88
N THR A 11 4.94 1.46 -8.51
CA THR A 11 3.75 2.18 -8.03
C THR A 11 3.11 1.48 -6.84
N ARG A 12 2.67 2.23 -5.83
CA ARG A 12 1.90 1.71 -4.69
C ARG A 12 0.43 1.79 -4.99
N VAL A 13 -0.35 0.87 -4.43
CA VAL A 13 -1.81 0.83 -4.59
C VAL A 13 -2.51 0.91 -3.24
N CYS A 14 -3.78 1.29 -3.27
CA CYS A 14 -4.69 1.19 -2.13
C CYS A 14 -5.16 -0.26 -1.98
N ASP A 15 -5.00 -0.86 -0.80
CA ASP A 15 -5.40 -2.25 -0.54
C ASP A 15 -6.92 -2.50 -0.63
N LEU A 16 -7.75 -1.44 -0.62
CA LEU A 16 -9.20 -1.56 -0.72
C LEU A 16 -9.77 -1.38 -2.13
N CYS A 17 -9.07 -0.67 -3.02
CA CYS A 17 -9.57 -0.41 -4.38
C CYS A 17 -8.57 -0.68 -5.50
N ASP A 18 -7.36 -1.13 -5.16
CA ASP A 18 -6.26 -1.46 -6.08
C ASP A 18 -5.81 -0.29 -7.00
N ASP A 19 -6.24 0.93 -6.69
CA ASP A 19 -5.82 2.12 -7.43
C ASP A 19 -4.45 2.59 -6.98
N GLY A 20 -3.63 3.03 -7.95
CA GLY A 20 -2.34 3.66 -7.69
C GLY A 20 -2.44 4.90 -6.79
N VAL A 21 -1.72 4.88 -5.67
CA VAL A 21 -1.59 6.02 -4.73
C VAL A 21 -0.24 6.75 -4.87
N THR A 22 0.73 6.16 -5.56
CA THR A 22 1.96 6.83 -5.99
C THR A 22 2.30 6.49 -7.44
N ASP A 23 3.07 7.37 -8.09
CA ASP A 23 3.68 7.13 -9.40
C ASP A 23 5.09 6.48 -9.30
N GLU A 24 5.72 6.23 -10.46
CA GLU A 24 7.08 5.68 -10.59
C GLU A 24 8.20 6.55 -10.03
N LYS A 25 7.90 7.80 -9.68
CA LYS A 25 8.82 8.75 -9.03
C LYS A 25 8.51 8.93 -7.56
N HIS A 26 7.62 8.09 -7.01
CA HIS A 26 7.15 8.12 -5.63
C HIS A 26 6.42 9.43 -5.28
N ILE A 27 5.80 10.07 -6.26
CA ILE A 27 4.91 11.22 -6.06
C ILE A 27 3.51 10.68 -5.75
N VAL A 28 2.90 11.21 -4.69
CA VAL A 28 1.56 10.83 -4.26
C VAL A 28 0.52 11.30 -5.28
N THR A 29 -0.20 10.36 -5.87
CA THR A 29 -1.26 10.62 -6.88
C THR A 29 -2.64 10.78 -6.23
N LYS A 30 -2.87 10.12 -5.09
CA LYS A 30 -4.07 10.22 -4.25
C LYS A 30 -3.64 10.31 -2.79
N SER A 31 -4.24 11.19 -1.98
CA SER A 31 -3.93 11.22 -0.53
C SER A 31 -4.27 9.86 0.11
N PHE A 32 -3.41 9.38 0.99
CA PHE A 32 -3.56 8.06 1.61
C PHE A 32 -2.96 8.00 3.01
N VAL A 33 -3.34 6.96 3.72
CA VAL A 33 -2.88 6.62 5.06
C VAL A 33 -2.09 5.31 4.97
N LEU A 34 -0.89 5.30 5.53
CA LEU A 34 -0.14 4.09 5.81
C LEU A 34 -0.51 3.61 7.22
N THR A 35 -1.01 2.38 7.31
CA THR A 35 -1.40 1.71 8.55
C THR A 35 -0.47 0.55 8.86
N ASP A 36 -0.67 -0.06 10.02
CA ASP A 36 -0.06 -1.34 10.39
C ASP A 36 -0.55 -2.53 9.55
N TRP A 37 -1.66 -2.39 8.83
CA TRP A 37 -2.20 -3.42 7.93
C TRP A 37 -1.80 -3.22 6.46
N GLY A 38 -1.78 -1.97 5.99
CA GLY A 38 -1.56 -1.64 4.59
C GLY A 38 -1.72 -0.16 4.25
N VAL A 39 -1.87 0.13 2.97
CA VAL A 39 -2.01 1.46 2.38
C VAL A 39 -3.46 1.69 1.97
N ILE A 40 -4.10 2.73 2.52
CA ILE A 40 -5.52 3.01 2.27
C ILE A 40 -5.67 4.45 1.79
N CYS A 41 -6.23 4.66 0.59
CA CYS A 41 -6.53 6.01 0.12
C CYS A 41 -7.65 6.66 0.97
N VAL A 42 -7.58 7.98 1.14
CA VAL A 42 -8.54 8.71 1.99
C VAL A 42 -9.99 8.49 1.53
N GLU A 43 -10.23 8.37 0.22
CA GLU A 43 -11.56 8.07 -0.32
C GLU A 43 -12.11 6.71 0.15
N CYS A 44 -11.27 5.68 0.26
CA CYS A 44 -11.70 4.38 0.79
C CYS A 44 -11.77 4.39 2.32
N TRP A 45 -10.89 5.15 2.97
CA TRP A 45 -10.95 5.37 4.41
C TRP A 45 -12.31 5.94 4.83
N ASP A 46 -12.77 7.00 4.19
CA ASP A 46 -14.03 7.65 4.57
C ASP A 46 -15.28 6.85 4.19
N LYS A 47 -15.21 6.03 3.13
CA LYS A 47 -16.40 5.39 2.53
C LYS A 47 -16.54 3.90 2.80
N ARG A 48 -15.44 3.20 3.06
CA ARG A 48 -15.41 1.72 3.11
C ARG A 48 -14.99 1.17 4.47
N LEU A 49 -14.29 1.96 5.28
CA LEU A 49 -13.89 1.52 6.62
C LEU A 49 -15.02 1.77 7.61
N VAL A 50 -15.50 0.67 8.21
CA VAL A 50 -16.55 0.69 9.23
C VAL A 50 -15.97 0.94 10.63
N HIS A 51 -14.74 0.48 10.87
CA HIS A 51 -14.02 0.58 12.14
C HIS A 51 -12.59 1.12 11.96
N PRO A 52 -12.42 2.39 11.55
CA PRO A 52 -11.10 2.99 11.36
C PRO A 52 -10.24 3.01 12.64
N GLU A 53 -10.86 2.93 13.81
CA GLU A 53 -10.20 2.84 15.12
C GLU A 53 -9.43 1.54 15.37
N GLU A 54 -9.71 0.49 14.59
CA GLU A 54 -8.98 -0.79 14.69
C GLU A 54 -7.60 -0.74 14.03
N PHE A 55 -7.30 0.32 13.28
CA PHE A 55 -6.05 0.47 12.53
C PHE A 55 -5.13 1.46 13.22
N LEU A 56 -3.85 1.10 13.36
CA LEU A 56 -2.84 2.04 13.79
C LEU A 56 -2.36 2.86 12.59
N VAL A 57 -2.68 4.15 12.57
CA VAL A 57 -2.15 5.09 11.58
C VAL A 57 -0.67 5.33 11.85
N MET A 58 0.18 4.85 10.94
CA MET A 58 1.63 5.03 11.03
C MET A 58 2.07 6.35 10.41
N MET A 59 1.56 6.69 9.22
CA MET A 59 1.85 7.94 8.51
C MET A 59 0.70 8.34 7.58
N VAL A 60 0.60 9.63 7.27
CA VAL A 60 -0.37 10.19 6.33
C VAL A 60 0.36 10.93 5.23
N TYR A 61 -0.03 10.68 3.98
CA TYR A 61 0.57 11.28 2.80
C TYR A 61 -0.47 12.05 2.00
N ILE A 62 -0.11 13.25 1.58
CA ILE A 62 -1.00 14.17 0.86
C ILE A 62 -0.63 14.15 -0.61
N LYS A 63 -1.62 14.27 -1.50
CA LYS A 63 -1.42 14.39 -2.94
C LYS A 63 -0.33 15.40 -3.32
N ALA A 64 0.46 15.06 -4.34
CA ALA A 64 1.62 15.78 -4.85
C ALA A 64 2.85 15.82 -3.92
N LEU A 65 2.78 15.22 -2.72
CA LEU A 65 3.97 15.00 -1.89
C LEU A 65 4.91 14.00 -2.58
N LYS A 66 6.22 14.26 -2.52
CA LYS A 66 7.23 13.27 -2.90
C LYS A 66 7.64 12.48 -1.67
N ILE A 67 7.52 11.16 -1.72
CA ILE A 67 7.91 10.28 -0.63
C ILE A 67 9.35 9.81 -0.83
N ASP A 68 10.18 9.97 0.19
CA ASP A 68 11.59 9.60 0.16
C ASP A 68 12.03 8.69 1.32
N ASP A 69 11.08 8.27 2.15
CA ASP A 69 11.33 7.42 3.32
C ASP A 69 11.72 5.97 2.94
N LYS A 70 11.91 5.14 3.97
CA LYS A 70 12.31 3.74 3.77
C LYS A 70 11.16 2.86 3.29
N TRP A 71 9.92 3.12 3.69
CA TRP A 71 8.81 2.21 3.37
C TRP A 71 8.55 2.23 1.88
N ILE A 72 8.60 3.39 1.22
CA ILE A 72 8.30 3.49 -0.21
C ILE A 72 9.28 2.67 -1.06
N ARG A 73 10.50 2.48 -0.56
CA ARG A 73 11.59 1.70 -1.18
C ARG A 73 11.57 0.20 -0.85
N CYS A 74 10.72 -0.23 0.09
CA CYS A 74 10.63 -1.65 0.46
C CYS A 74 9.84 -2.44 -0.61
N PRO A 75 10.39 -3.53 -1.18
CA PRO A 75 9.69 -4.34 -2.19
C PRO A 75 8.41 -5.00 -1.64
N LEU A 76 7.43 -5.25 -2.50
CA LEU A 76 6.21 -5.98 -2.15
C LEU A 76 6.60 -7.45 -2.06
N VAL A 77 6.19 -8.11 -0.97
CA VAL A 77 6.42 -9.54 -0.79
C VAL A 77 5.14 -10.27 -1.21
N PHE A 78 5.16 -10.84 -2.41
CA PHE A 78 4.14 -11.79 -2.81
C PHE A 78 4.57 -13.19 -2.36
N ILE A 79 3.71 -13.86 -1.58
CA ILE A 79 3.84 -15.28 -1.31
C ILE A 79 3.04 -15.98 -2.40
N ASN A 80 3.73 -16.59 -3.38
CA ASN A 80 3.01 -17.40 -4.37
C ASN A 80 2.41 -18.63 -3.66
N LEU A 81 1.09 -18.65 -3.50
CA LEU A 81 0.33 -19.72 -2.84
C LEU A 81 -0.02 -20.89 -3.78
N GLU A 82 0.44 -20.88 -5.03
CA GLU A 82 0.12 -21.90 -6.04
C GLU A 82 0.58 -23.34 -5.69
N GLU A 83 1.44 -23.54 -4.69
CA GLU A 83 1.89 -24.89 -4.29
C GLU A 83 0.97 -25.62 -3.28
N ARG A 84 -0.15 -25.04 -2.82
CA ARG A 84 -1.08 -25.71 -1.88
C ARG A 84 -2.18 -26.57 -2.53
N ARG A 85 -2.08 -26.84 -3.84
CA ARG A 85 -2.96 -27.79 -4.53
C ARG A 85 -2.20 -29.05 -4.96
N HIS A 86 -1.74 -29.85 -4.00
CA HIS A 86 -1.45 -31.27 -4.19
C HIS A 86 -1.64 -32.03 -2.89
#